data_AF-A0A0F9GUT3-F1
#
_entry.id   AF-A0A0F9GUT3-F1
#
_cell.length_a   1.000
_cell.length_b   1.000
_cell.length_c   1.000
_cell.angle_alpha   90.00
_cell.angle_beta   90.00
_cell.angle_gamma   90.00
#
_symmetry.space_group_name_H-M   'P 1'
#
loop_
_entity.id
_entity.type
_entity.pdbx_description
1 polymer ?
#
loop_
_entity_poly.entity_id
_entity_poly.type
_entity_poly.pdbx_seq_one_letter_code
_entity_poly.pdbx_strand_id
1 'polypeptide(L)'
;MIKISINIEVIMKDGVLILTDTEGKAVTFSKDQLVQKKVSMVTLGELADLPRIKVAQAFGFATRKSYYDARYAVLNGVATDLFPQRTGPKEATKRTRELEVKVIQMRFDTTYNMYEIADELKRLGFDISARLVGKILSDFGLSKKKLR
;
A
#
# COMPACT_ATOMS: atom_id res chain seq x y z
N MET A 1 -22.95 -33.29 -4.72
CA MET A 1 -21.98 -32.75 -3.74
C MET A 1 -20.89 -33.79 -3.56
N ILE A 2 -19.63 -33.42 -3.76
CA ILE A 2 -18.50 -34.32 -3.52
C ILE A 2 -18.01 -34.04 -2.10
N LYS A 3 -17.88 -35.08 -1.26
CA LYS A 3 -17.32 -34.97 0.09
C LYS A 3 -15.91 -35.55 0.07
N ILE A 4 -14.94 -34.73 0.43
CA ILE A 4 -13.54 -35.15 0.59
C ILE A 4 -13.22 -35.05 2.08
N SER A 5 -12.58 -36.07 2.63
CA SER A 5 -12.16 -36.11 4.04
C SER A 5 -10.78 -36.74 4.09
N ILE A 6 -9.81 -35.97 4.57
CA ILE A 6 -8.40 -36.34 4.62
C ILE A 6 -7.85 -35.93 5.99
N ASN A 7 -7.01 -36.78 6.57
CA ASN A 7 -6.23 -36.43 7.75
C ASN A 7 -4.89 -35.88 7.27
N ILE A 8 -4.62 -34.63 7.61
CA ILE A 8 -3.40 -33.93 7.18
C ILE A 8 -2.66 -33.40 8.39
N GLU A 9 -1.35 -33.60 8.39
CA GLU A 9 -0.43 -32.88 9.25
C GLU A 9 -0.07 -31.54 8.58
N VAL A 10 -0.09 -30.47 9.36
CA VAL A 10 0.18 -29.11 8.90
C VAL A 10 1.47 -28.64 9.55
N ILE A 11 2.51 -28.45 8.74
CA ILE A 11 3.81 -27.99 9.21
C ILE A 11 4.12 -26.63 8.59
N MET A 12 4.52 -25.68 9.44
CA MET A 12 5.09 -24.40 9.03
C MET A 12 6.59 -24.42 9.32
N LYS A 13 7.42 -24.40 8.27
CA LYS A 13 8.88 -24.38 8.40
C LYS A 13 9.45 -23.21 7.62
N ASP A 14 10.12 -22.28 8.29
CA ASP A 14 10.74 -21.10 7.68
C ASP A 14 9.79 -20.28 6.76
N GLY A 15 8.51 -20.20 7.15
CA GLY A 15 7.47 -19.52 6.37
C GLY A 15 7.00 -20.26 5.11
N VAL A 16 7.35 -21.54 4.99
CA VAL A 16 6.86 -22.50 3.99
C VAL A 16 5.78 -23.37 4.63
N LEU A 17 4.64 -23.48 3.96
CA LEU A 17 3.58 -24.40 4.35
C LEU A 17 3.83 -25.76 3.70
N ILE A 18 3.80 -26.80 4.52
CA ILE A 18 3.88 -28.20 4.11
C ILE A 18 2.65 -28.92 4.65
N LEU A 19 1.91 -29.59 3.77
CA LEU A 19 0.79 -30.44 4.12
C LEU A 19 1.17 -31.89 3.82
N THR A 20 1.08 -32.77 4.80
CA THR A 20 1.43 -34.19 4.65
C THR A 20 0.24 -35.05 5.03
N ASP A 21 -0.12 -36.03 4.21
CA ASP A 21 -1.16 -37.01 4.57
C ASP A 21 -0.61 -38.16 5.43
N THR A 22 -1.48 -39.07 5.86
CA THR A 22 -1.11 -40.24 6.67
C THR A 22 -0.26 -41.26 5.92
N GLU A 23 -0.20 -41.19 4.59
CA GLU A 23 0.62 -42.06 3.74
C GLU A 23 2.00 -41.44 3.45
N GLY A 24 2.27 -40.24 3.97
CA GLY A 24 3.51 -39.50 3.76
C GLY A 24 3.57 -38.71 2.45
N LYS A 25 2.48 -38.61 1.68
CA LYS A 25 2.41 -37.74 0.50
C LYS A 25 2.34 -36.31 0.98
N ALA A 26 3.31 -35.50 0.54
CA ALA A 26 3.45 -34.12 0.95
C ALA A 26 3.25 -33.15 -0.21
N VAL A 27 2.60 -32.01 0.07
CA VAL A 27 2.54 -30.84 -0.80
C VAL A 27 3.25 -29.68 -0.10
N THR A 28 4.26 -29.14 -0.78
CA THR A 28 5.04 -27.99 -0.30
C THR A 28 4.70 -26.77 -1.13
N PHE A 29 4.27 -25.69 -0.48
CA PHE A 29 3.92 -24.45 -1.15
C PHE A 29 5.14 -23.52 -1.31
N SER A 30 5.21 -22.80 -2.42
CA SER A 30 6.27 -21.80 -2.61
C SER A 30 6.15 -20.66 -1.59
N LYS A 31 7.29 -20.25 -1.02
CA LYS A 31 7.38 -19.13 -0.09
C LYS A 31 7.00 -17.77 -0.72
N ASP A 32 7.05 -17.67 -2.04
CA ASP A 32 6.84 -16.40 -2.76
C ASP A 32 5.37 -16.19 -3.16
N GLN A 33 4.53 -17.23 -3.00
CA GLN A 33 3.11 -17.18 -3.34
C GLN A 33 2.28 -16.49 -2.25
N LEU A 34 2.25 -15.16 -2.27
CA LEU A 34 1.58 -14.35 -1.24
C LEU A 34 0.08 -14.63 -1.12
N VAL A 35 -0.63 -14.77 -2.25
CA VAL A 35 -2.08 -15.04 -2.27
C VAL A 35 -2.37 -16.37 -1.59
N GLN A 36 -1.65 -17.43 -1.98
CA GLN A 36 -1.76 -18.74 -1.37
C GLN A 36 -1.48 -18.69 0.14
N LYS A 37 -0.42 -17.98 0.57
CA LYS A 37 -0.12 -17.78 1.99
C LYS A 37 -1.29 -17.16 2.76
N LYS A 38 -1.89 -16.10 2.24
CA LYS A 38 -3.04 -15.44 2.88
C LYS A 38 -4.24 -16.38 3.01
N VAL A 39 -4.57 -17.09 1.93
CA VAL A 39 -5.70 -18.04 1.92
C VAL A 39 -5.46 -19.16 2.93
N SER A 40 -4.31 -19.84 2.87
CA SER A 40 -3.99 -20.94 3.79
C SER A 40 -3.89 -20.49 5.24
N MET A 41 -3.34 -19.29 5.50
CA MET A 41 -3.28 -18.70 6.84
C MET A 41 -4.69 -18.50 7.43
N VAL A 42 -5.63 -17.99 6.63
CA VAL A 42 -7.01 -17.78 7.07
C VAL A 42 -7.69 -19.13 7.30
N THR A 43 -7.62 -20.06 6.35
CA THR A 43 -8.24 -21.39 6.48
C THR A 43 -7.76 -22.12 7.73
N LEU A 44 -6.45 -22.21 7.93
CA LEU A 44 -5.89 -22.88 9.11
C LEU A 44 -6.16 -22.09 10.38
N GLY A 45 -6.16 -20.76 10.32
CA GLY A 45 -6.51 -19.92 11.47
C GLY A 45 -7.97 -20.09 11.91
N GLU A 46 -8.92 -20.22 10.99
CA GLU A 46 -10.33 -20.45 11.34
C GLU A 46 -10.56 -21.88 11.89
N LEU A 47 -9.80 -22.86 11.43
CA LEU A 47 -9.95 -24.27 11.85
C LEU A 47 -9.11 -24.66 13.06
N ALA A 48 -8.03 -23.95 13.35
CA ALA A 48 -7.14 -24.23 14.47
C ALA A 48 -7.47 -23.37 15.70
N ASP A 49 -7.37 -23.97 16.88
CA ASP A 49 -7.46 -23.28 18.16
C ASP A 49 -6.12 -22.64 18.54
N LEU A 50 -5.68 -21.67 17.72
CA LEU A 50 -4.43 -20.94 17.93
C LEU A 50 -4.67 -19.42 17.97
N PRO A 51 -3.91 -18.69 18.81
CA PRO A 51 -3.92 -17.23 18.79
C PRO A 51 -3.58 -16.67 17.40
N ARG A 52 -4.40 -15.73 16.90
CA ARG A 52 -4.28 -15.20 15.52
C ARG A 52 -2.92 -14.57 15.21
N ILE A 53 -2.25 -14.01 16.21
CA ILE A 53 -0.89 -13.50 16.06
C ILE A 53 0.12 -14.62 15.78
N LYS A 54 0.01 -15.78 16.44
CA LYS A 54 0.90 -16.92 16.22
C LYS A 54 0.71 -17.50 14.82
N VAL A 55 -0.55 -17.60 14.38
CA VAL A 55 -0.87 -18.01 13.01
C VAL A 55 -0.27 -17.03 12.00
N ALA A 56 -0.46 -15.72 12.18
CA ALA A 56 0.14 -14.71 11.30
C ALA A 56 1.68 -14.82 11.23
N GLN A 57 2.34 -14.96 12.38
CA GLN A 57 3.79 -15.09 12.48
C GLN A 57 4.31 -16.36 11.80
N ALA A 58 3.61 -17.49 11.93
CA ALA A 58 3.99 -18.73 11.25
C ALA A 58 4.00 -18.58 9.72
N PHE A 59 3.14 -17.71 9.17
CA PHE A 59 3.07 -17.37 7.76
C PHE A 59 4.01 -16.21 7.34
N GLY A 60 4.84 -15.72 8.26
CA GLY A 60 5.81 -14.65 7.99
C GLY A 60 5.25 -13.23 8.10
N PHE A 61 4.07 -13.05 8.70
CA PHE A 61 3.49 -11.72 8.95
C PHE A 61 3.82 -11.23 10.37
N ALA A 62 4.28 -9.97 10.47
CA ALA A 62 4.72 -9.41 11.74
C ALA A 62 3.55 -9.05 12.70
N THR A 63 2.33 -8.86 12.18
CA THR A 63 1.23 -8.28 12.97
C THR A 63 -0.05 -9.11 12.92
N ARG A 64 -0.82 -9.03 14.01
CA ARG A 64 -2.18 -9.60 14.09
C ARG A 64 -3.13 -8.94 13.08
N LYS A 65 -2.90 -7.66 12.74
CA LYS A 65 -3.71 -6.92 11.76
C LYS A 65 -3.65 -7.60 10.39
N SER A 66 -2.48 -8.07 9.98
CA SER A 66 -2.30 -8.79 8.71
C SER A 66 -3.21 -10.02 8.58
N TYR A 67 -3.49 -10.71 9.69
CA TYR A 67 -4.46 -11.82 9.71
C TYR A 67 -5.88 -11.32 9.42
N TYR A 68 -6.34 -10.28 10.12
CA TYR A 68 -7.70 -9.78 9.94
C TYR A 68 -7.92 -9.12 8.58
N ASP A 69 -6.92 -8.41 8.05
CA ASP A 69 -6.96 -7.86 6.70
C ASP A 69 -7.09 -9.00 5.66
N ALA A 70 -6.28 -10.06 5.80
CA ALA A 70 -6.36 -11.23 4.93
C ALA A 70 -7.69 -11.96 5.07
N ARG A 71 -8.18 -12.16 6.29
CA ARG A 71 -9.49 -12.79 6.56
C ARG A 71 -10.62 -12.05 5.89
N TYR A 72 -10.64 -10.71 6.01
CA TYR A 72 -11.64 -9.89 5.35
C TYR A 72 -11.58 -10.05 3.83
N ALA A 73 -10.39 -9.98 3.23
CA ALA A 73 -10.21 -10.15 1.79
C ALA A 73 -10.59 -11.55 1.29
N VAL A 74 -10.27 -12.61 2.04
CA VAL A 74 -10.61 -14.01 1.67
C VAL A 74 -12.11 -14.27 1.75
N LEU A 75 -12.79 -13.78 2.79
CA LEU A 75 -14.19 -14.13 3.05
C LEU A 75 -15.19 -13.17 2.39
N ASN A 76 -14.82 -11.90 2.20
CA ASN A 76 -15.74 -10.85 1.72
C ASN A 76 -15.23 -10.08 0.50
N GLY A 77 -13.96 -10.27 0.12
CA GLY A 77 -13.34 -9.52 -0.97
C GLY A 77 -13.37 -10.24 -2.31
N VAL A 78 -12.70 -9.64 -3.27
CA VAL A 78 -12.37 -10.24 -4.57
C VAL A 78 -10.91 -10.66 -4.62
N ALA A 79 -10.53 -11.51 -5.58
CA ALA A 79 -9.16 -12.01 -5.71
C ALA A 79 -8.11 -10.88 -5.73
N THR A 80 -8.42 -9.73 -6.35
CA THR A 80 -7.54 -8.55 -6.42
C THR A 80 -7.17 -7.97 -5.06
N ASP A 81 -8.00 -8.17 -4.03
CA ASP A 81 -7.75 -7.65 -2.67
C ASP A 81 -6.62 -8.42 -1.96
N LEU A 82 -6.31 -9.62 -2.42
CA LEU A 82 -5.22 -10.44 -1.88
C LEU A 82 -3.85 -10.04 -2.44
N PHE A 83 -3.80 -9.30 -3.54
CA PHE A 83 -2.54 -8.88 -4.16
C PHE A 83 -1.90 -7.70 -3.41
N PRO A 84 -0.56 -7.54 -3.51
CA PRO A 84 0.11 -6.35 -3.03
C PRO A 84 -0.49 -5.10 -3.66
N GLN A 85 -0.89 -4.15 -2.82
CA GLN A 85 -1.36 -2.84 -3.28
C GLN A 85 -0.17 -1.92 -3.54
N ARG A 86 -0.31 -1.00 -4.50
CA ARG A 86 0.72 0.01 -4.79
C ARG A 86 1.08 0.78 -3.51
N THR A 87 2.37 0.83 -3.19
CA THR A 87 2.94 1.50 -2.00
C THR A 87 3.13 3.01 -2.17
N GLY A 88 2.78 3.57 -3.33
CA GLY A 88 2.86 5.00 -3.62
C GLY A 88 1.65 5.80 -3.12
N PRO A 89 1.72 7.15 -3.22
CA PRO A 89 0.59 8.02 -2.92
C PRO A 89 -0.64 7.57 -3.71
N LYS A 90 -1.75 7.34 -3.00
CA LYS A 90 -3.01 6.89 -3.60
C LYS A 90 -3.73 8.01 -4.36
N GLU A 91 -3.38 9.26 -4.06
CA GLU A 91 -3.97 10.45 -4.65
C GLU A 91 -2.99 11.14 -5.61
N ALA A 92 -3.55 11.75 -6.66
CA ALA A 92 -2.78 12.59 -7.57
C ALA A 92 -2.14 13.76 -6.79
N THR A 93 -0.90 14.10 -7.13
CA THR A 93 -0.20 15.20 -6.47
C THR A 93 -0.94 16.53 -6.69
N LYS A 94 -1.10 17.33 -5.62
CA LYS A 94 -1.63 18.72 -5.72
C LYS A 94 -0.84 19.60 -6.72
N ARG A 95 0.37 19.18 -7.07
CA ARG A 95 1.21 19.75 -8.12
C ARG A 95 0.82 19.18 -9.48
N THR A 96 -0.12 19.84 -10.16
CA THR A 96 -0.47 19.54 -11.56
C THR A 96 0.39 20.38 -12.50
N ARG A 97 0.52 19.95 -13.77
CA ARG A 97 1.23 20.73 -14.80
C ARG A 97 0.58 22.10 -15.04
N GLU A 98 -0.74 22.18 -14.98
CA GLU A 98 -1.49 23.43 -15.07
C GLU A 98 -1.09 24.42 -13.96
N LEU A 99 -1.01 23.92 -12.72
CA LEU A 99 -0.57 24.73 -11.59
C LEU A 99 0.86 25.27 -11.81
N GLU A 100 1.78 24.42 -12.28
CA GLU A 100 3.16 24.84 -12.56
C GLU A 100 3.20 25.97 -13.60
N VAL A 101 2.47 25.81 -14.71
CA VAL A 101 2.39 26.83 -15.76
C VAL A 101 1.86 28.14 -15.18
N LYS A 102 0.81 28.10 -14.35
CA LYS A 102 0.23 29.31 -13.77
C LYS A 102 1.17 30.00 -12.78
N VAL A 103 1.89 29.24 -11.95
CA VAL A 103 2.92 29.76 -11.04
C VAL A 103 4.05 30.44 -11.81
N ILE A 104 4.54 29.81 -12.88
CA ILE A 104 5.60 30.36 -13.74
C ILE A 104 5.10 31.62 -14.44
N GLN A 105 3.90 31.58 -15.01
CA GLN A 105 3.30 32.73 -15.69
C GLN A 105 3.16 33.93 -14.74
N MET A 106 2.55 33.75 -13.57
CA MET A 106 2.44 34.83 -12.58
C MET A 106 3.79 35.39 -12.18
N ARG A 107 4.83 34.56 -12.17
CA ARG A 107 6.18 35.01 -11.85
C ARG A 107 6.81 35.91 -12.92
N PHE A 108 6.49 35.69 -14.18
CA PHE A 108 6.95 36.55 -15.28
C PHE A 108 6.07 37.78 -15.46
N ASP A 109 4.76 37.63 -15.28
CA ASP A 109 3.77 38.69 -15.56
C ASP A 109 3.61 39.67 -14.39
N THR A 110 4.06 39.31 -13.18
CA THR A 110 3.87 40.11 -11.96
C THR A 110 5.15 40.23 -11.13
N THR A 111 5.18 41.21 -10.22
CA THR A 111 6.25 41.37 -9.23
C THR A 111 6.04 40.53 -7.96
N TYR A 112 5.02 39.67 -7.95
CA TYR A 112 4.57 38.96 -6.76
C TYR A 112 5.65 38.04 -6.16
N ASN A 113 5.67 38.02 -4.84
CA ASN A 113 6.41 37.07 -4.04
C ASN A 113 5.64 35.76 -3.88
N MET A 114 6.27 34.72 -3.32
CA MET A 114 5.66 33.38 -3.24
C MET A 114 4.36 33.32 -2.43
N TYR A 115 4.17 34.22 -1.46
CA TYR A 115 2.94 34.32 -0.68
C TYR A 115 1.82 34.96 -1.50
N GLU A 116 2.12 36.06 -2.18
CA GLU A 116 1.18 36.76 -3.07
C GLU A 116 0.72 35.86 -4.23
N ILE A 117 1.63 35.09 -4.83
CA ILE A 117 1.29 34.09 -5.86
C ILE A 117 0.39 32.99 -5.26
N ALA A 118 0.67 32.53 -4.04
CA ALA A 118 -0.16 31.51 -3.41
C ALA A 118 -1.57 32.00 -3.09
N ASP A 119 -1.71 33.23 -2.60
CA ASP A 119 -3.01 33.83 -2.30
C ASP A 119 -3.83 34.07 -3.57
N GLU A 120 -3.19 34.49 -4.66
CA GLU A 120 -3.86 34.63 -5.96
C GLU A 120 -4.32 33.28 -6.52
N LEU A 121 -3.49 32.25 -6.45
CA LEU A 121 -3.87 30.91 -6.89
C LEU A 121 -5.01 30.33 -6.05
N LYS A 122 -5.06 30.61 -4.74
CA LYS A 122 -6.22 30.26 -3.92
C LYS A 122 -7.49 30.99 -4.35
N ARG A 123 -7.40 32.29 -4.69
CA ARG A 123 -8.54 33.03 -5.25
C ARG A 123 -9.05 32.42 -6.56
N LEU A 124 -8.16 31.86 -7.36
CA LEU A 124 -8.48 31.14 -8.60
C LEU A 124 -8.94 29.69 -8.37
N GLY A 125 -9.06 29.23 -7.12
CA GLY A 125 -9.59 27.92 -6.76
C GLY A 125 -8.54 26.81 -6.58
N PHE A 126 -7.25 27.13 -6.61
CA PHE A 126 -6.19 26.15 -6.35
C PHE A 126 -5.92 26.02 -4.84
N ASP A 127 -6.09 24.81 -4.28
CA ASP A 127 -5.73 24.53 -2.88
C ASP A 127 -4.22 24.26 -2.74
N ILE A 128 -3.44 25.34 -2.58
CA ILE A 128 -1.98 25.29 -2.54
C ILE A 128 -1.38 26.14 -1.41
N SER A 129 -0.17 25.78 -0.99
CA SER A 129 0.59 26.53 0.02
C SER A 129 1.72 27.35 -0.62
N ALA A 130 2.09 28.46 0.02
CA ALA A 130 3.26 29.26 -0.39
C ALA A 130 4.55 28.44 -0.45
N ARG A 131 4.68 27.40 0.40
CA ARG A 131 5.81 26.46 0.36
C ARG A 131 5.84 25.67 -0.95
N LEU A 132 4.70 25.22 -1.45
CA LEU A 132 4.62 24.51 -2.73
C LEU A 132 4.95 25.45 -3.90
N VAL A 133 4.47 26.69 -3.86
CA VAL A 133 4.85 27.74 -4.84
C VAL A 133 6.36 27.96 -4.83
N GLY A 134 6.96 28.17 -3.64
CA GLY A 134 8.40 28.37 -3.51
C GLY A 134 9.22 27.18 -4.04
N LYS A 135 8.73 25.95 -3.84
CA LYS A 135 9.36 24.75 -4.42
C LYS A 135 9.29 24.76 -5.95
N ILE A 136 8.12 25.03 -6.54
CA ILE A 136 7.96 25.14 -8.00
C ILE A 136 8.91 26.22 -8.55
N LEU A 137 8.89 27.43 -7.98
CA LEU A 137 9.79 28.50 -8.42
C LEU A 137 11.26 28.11 -8.31
N SER A 138 11.65 27.39 -7.26
CA SER A 138 13.02 26.90 -7.09
C SER A 138 13.41 25.85 -8.12
N ASP A 139 12.51 24.89 -8.40
CA ASP A 139 12.74 23.82 -9.37
C ASP A 139 12.95 24.37 -10.80
N PHE A 140 12.33 25.52 -11.12
CA PHE A 140 12.50 26.23 -12.39
C PHE A 140 13.54 27.37 -12.35
N GLY A 141 14.30 27.53 -11.25
CA GLY A 141 15.35 28.56 -11.15
C GLY A 141 14.84 30.00 -11.06
N LEU A 142 13.56 30.20 -10.73
CA LEU A 142 12.88 31.50 -10.69
C LEU A 142 12.86 32.14 -9.30
N SER A 143 13.44 31.49 -8.28
CA SER A 143 13.55 32.03 -6.93
C SER A 143 14.34 33.35 -6.91
N LYS A 144 13.86 34.38 -6.17
CA LYS A 144 14.68 35.60 -5.96
C LYS A 144 15.95 35.18 -5.20
N LYS A 145 17.12 35.32 -5.82
CA LYS A 145 18.40 35.17 -5.13
C LYS A 145 18.48 36.28 -4.09
N LYS A 146 18.56 35.95 -2.79
CA LYS A 146 18.95 36.94 -1.78
C LYS A 146 20.39 37.32 -2.09
N LEU A 147 20.64 38.52 -2.64
CA LEU A 147 21.95 39.13 -2.50
C LEU A 147 22.16 39.31 -0.98
N ARG A 148 23.20 38.68 -0.46
CA ARG A 148 23.70 38.94 0.90
C ARG A 148 24.58 40.17 0.86
#